data_AF-A0A380DVY1-F1
#
_entry.id   AF-A0A380DVY1-F1
#
_cell.length_a   1.000
_cell.length_b   1.000
_cell.length_c   1.000
_cell.angle_alpha   90.00
_cell.angle_beta   90.00
_cell.angle_gamma   90.00
#
_symmetry.space_group_name_H-M   'P 1'
#
loop_
_entity.id
_entity.type
_entity.pdbx_description
1 polymer ?
#
loop_
_entity_poly.entity_id
_entity_poly.type
_entity_poly.pdbx_seq_one_letter_code
_entity_poly.pdbx_strand_id
1 'polypeptide(L)'
;MENRVSKILNIEKPIIQGPMNGLTNANFVASVSEAGGLGILGPNAGEARITNSPFETAEKMRLEVKKVKKLTSKPFASTIMVSEDLSYTSYLIDMLIEENISAVLINGILDQTIFNKLKENNIKIIFRPLTPYN
;
A
#
# COMPACT_ATOMS: atom_id res chain seq x y z
N MET A 1 -5.61 -19.12 -13.00
CA MET A 1 -5.58 -18.45 -14.32
C MET A 1 -4.63 -17.27 -14.21
N GLU A 2 -3.50 -17.34 -14.91
CA GLU A 2 -2.47 -16.30 -14.87
C GLU A 2 -2.79 -15.19 -15.90
N ASN A 3 -2.57 -13.92 -15.54
CA ASN A 3 -2.73 -12.79 -16.46
C ASN A 3 -1.61 -11.75 -16.26
N ARG A 4 -1.68 -10.63 -16.99
CA ARG A 4 -0.68 -9.56 -16.90
C ARG A 4 -0.56 -8.97 -15.49
N VAL A 5 -1.68 -8.87 -14.75
CA VAL A 5 -1.70 -8.33 -13.38
C VAL A 5 -0.97 -9.27 -12.42
N SER A 6 -1.26 -10.57 -12.48
CA SER A 6 -0.61 -11.56 -11.60
C SER A 6 0.90 -11.62 -11.83
N LYS A 7 1.35 -11.54 -13.10
CA LYS A 7 2.77 -11.46 -13.48
C LYS A 7 3.46 -10.19 -12.97
N ILE A 8 2.85 -9.03 -13.20
CA ILE A 8 3.43 -7.74 -12.76
C ILE A 8 3.53 -7.72 -11.24
N LEU A 9 2.47 -8.09 -10.51
CA LEU A 9 2.40 -8.00 -9.06
C LEU A 9 3.08 -9.17 -8.34
N ASN A 10 3.44 -10.25 -9.05
CA ASN A 10 4.02 -11.48 -8.50
C ASN A 10 3.07 -12.19 -7.52
N ILE A 11 1.81 -12.34 -7.91
CA ILE A 11 0.75 -13.01 -7.14
C ILE A 11 0.18 -14.20 -7.92
N GLU A 12 -0.41 -15.18 -7.24
CA GLU A 12 -0.94 -16.40 -7.86
C GLU A 12 -2.29 -16.15 -8.56
N LYS A 13 -3.16 -15.37 -7.91
CA LYS A 13 -4.51 -15.08 -8.36
C LYS A 13 -4.59 -13.62 -8.74
N PRO A 14 -5.21 -13.26 -9.88
CA PRO A 14 -5.37 -11.87 -10.30
C PRO A 14 -6.48 -11.17 -9.50
N ILE A 15 -6.43 -11.26 -8.18
CA ILE A 15 -7.39 -10.71 -7.23
C ILE A 15 -6.63 -9.74 -6.33
N ILE A 16 -7.08 -8.50 -6.33
CA ILE A 16 -6.54 -7.43 -5.48
C ILE A 16 -7.63 -7.06 -4.50
N GLN A 17 -7.34 -7.17 -3.21
CA GLN A 17 -8.27 -6.75 -2.17
C GLN A 17 -8.19 -5.22 -2.00
N GLY A 18 -9.33 -4.54 -2.14
CA GLY A 18 -9.40 -3.07 -2.05
C GLY A 18 -9.24 -2.58 -0.60
N PRO A 19 -8.32 -1.64 -0.30
CA PRO A 19 -8.07 -1.18 1.06
C PRO A 19 -9.27 -0.47 1.67
N MET A 20 -9.49 -0.66 2.97
CA MET A 20 -10.58 -0.05 3.73
C MET A 20 -10.02 0.57 5.00
N ASN A 21 -10.31 1.86 5.22
CA ASN A 21 -9.82 2.62 6.36
C ASN A 21 -10.14 1.91 7.69
N GLY A 22 -9.14 1.71 8.54
CA GLY A 22 -9.26 1.02 9.83
C GLY A 22 -9.43 -0.51 9.76
N LEU A 23 -10.10 -1.03 8.74
CA LEU A 23 -10.51 -2.43 8.67
C LEU A 23 -9.43 -3.37 8.11
N THR A 24 -8.70 -2.95 7.07
CA THR A 24 -7.72 -3.81 6.39
C THR A 24 -6.39 -3.79 7.13
N ASN A 25 -6.35 -4.50 8.26
CA ASN A 25 -5.21 -4.66 9.16
C ASN A 25 -4.27 -5.81 8.74
N ALA A 26 -3.21 -6.04 9.53
CA ALA A 26 -2.20 -7.04 9.21
C ALA A 26 -2.74 -8.47 9.00
N ASN A 27 -3.67 -8.94 9.85
CA ASN A 27 -4.23 -10.30 9.72
C ASN A 27 -5.04 -10.45 8.43
N PHE A 28 -5.84 -9.44 8.10
CA PHE A 28 -6.67 -9.45 6.89
C PHE A 28 -5.79 -9.47 5.63
N VAL A 29 -4.81 -8.56 5.56
CA VAL A 29 -3.88 -8.44 4.43
C VAL A 29 -3.04 -9.71 4.26
N ALA A 30 -2.48 -10.24 5.35
CA ALA A 30 -1.70 -11.46 5.30
C ALA A 30 -2.54 -12.66 4.83
N SER A 31 -3.80 -12.76 5.27
CA SER A 31 -4.70 -13.83 4.83
C SER A 31 -4.98 -13.77 3.32
N VAL A 32 -5.14 -12.57 2.75
CA VAL A 32 -5.33 -12.39 1.30
C VAL A 32 -4.06 -12.78 0.53
N SER A 33 -2.89 -12.32 0.99
CA SER A 33 -1.59 -12.68 0.39
C SER A 33 -1.35 -14.19 0.47
N GLU A 34 -1.65 -14.83 1.60
CA GLU A 34 -1.55 -16.28 1.76
C GLU A 34 -2.49 -17.06 0.85
N ALA A 35 -3.71 -16.55 0.64
CA ALA A 35 -4.65 -17.12 -0.31
C ALA A 35 -4.25 -16.93 -1.78
N GLY A 36 -3.15 -16.22 -2.06
CA GLY A 36 -2.59 -16.02 -3.40
C GLY A 36 -3.00 -14.73 -4.11
N GLY A 37 -3.77 -13.86 -3.46
CA GLY A 37 -4.11 -12.53 -3.97
C GLY A 37 -3.10 -11.47 -3.53
N LEU A 38 -3.38 -10.19 -3.83
CA LEU A 38 -2.66 -9.06 -3.25
C LEU A 38 -3.50 -8.42 -2.15
N GLY A 39 -3.08 -8.57 -0.90
CA GLY A 39 -3.63 -7.81 0.22
C GLY A 39 -3.09 -6.38 0.23
N ILE A 40 -3.94 -5.40 0.55
CA ILE A 40 -3.54 -3.98 0.63
C ILE A 40 -3.90 -3.41 2.00
N LEU A 41 -2.90 -2.95 2.74
CA LEU A 41 -3.11 -2.21 3.98
C LEU A 41 -3.85 -0.90 3.68
N GLY A 42 -4.87 -0.65 4.50
CA GLY A 42 -5.70 0.54 4.38
C GLY A 42 -5.11 1.73 5.10
N PRO A 43 -5.70 2.92 4.91
CA PRO A 43 -5.42 4.03 5.81
C PRO A 43 -5.71 3.61 7.24
N ASN A 44 -4.88 4.06 8.19
CA ASN A 44 -5.03 3.75 9.62
C ASN A 44 -5.24 2.24 9.89
N ALA A 45 -4.56 1.36 9.15
CA ALA A 45 -4.74 -0.08 9.30
C ALA A 45 -4.59 -0.50 10.77
N GLY A 46 -5.57 -1.26 11.28
CA GLY A 46 -5.55 -1.74 12.67
C GLY A 46 -5.71 -0.66 13.74
N GLU A 47 -6.04 0.58 13.37
CA GLU A 47 -6.17 1.73 14.26
C GLU A 47 -7.46 2.52 13.97
N ALA A 48 -8.21 2.84 15.02
CA ALA A 48 -9.44 3.62 14.90
C ALA A 48 -9.20 5.14 15.08
N ARG A 49 -8.04 5.52 15.62
CA ARG A 49 -7.69 6.91 15.92
C ARG A 49 -6.97 7.58 14.75
N ILE A 50 -7.49 8.73 14.35
CA ILE A 50 -6.82 9.63 13.40
C ILE A 50 -5.67 10.33 14.14
N THR A 51 -4.48 10.32 13.55
CA THR A 51 -3.31 11.04 14.03
C THR A 51 -3.18 12.39 13.35
N ASN A 52 -2.75 13.41 14.09
CA ASN A 52 -2.52 14.76 13.57
C ASN A 52 -1.05 15.03 13.22
N SER A 53 -0.21 13.98 13.21
CA SER A 53 1.21 14.06 12.90
C SER A 53 1.55 13.12 11.73
N PRO A 54 2.18 13.64 10.65
CA PRO A 54 2.70 12.82 9.55
C PRO A 54 3.59 11.68 10.01
N PHE A 55 4.53 12.00 10.90
CA PHE A 55 5.51 11.05 11.42
C PHE A 55 4.83 9.94 12.26
N GLU A 56 3.91 10.31 13.15
CA GLU A 56 3.18 9.33 13.97
C GLU A 56 2.34 8.38 13.11
N THR A 57 1.72 8.91 12.06
CA THR A 57 0.95 8.13 11.08
C THR A 57 1.84 7.09 10.39
N ALA A 58 3.02 7.51 9.93
CA ALA A 58 3.98 6.61 9.27
C ALA A 58 4.50 5.52 10.21
N GLU A 59 4.86 5.85 11.46
CA GLU A 59 5.31 4.86 12.43
C GLU A 59 4.22 3.84 12.81
N LYS A 60 2.96 4.28 12.94
CA LYS A 60 1.85 3.35 13.17
C LYS A 60 1.65 2.39 11.99
N MET A 61 1.68 2.92 10.77
CA MET A 61 1.65 2.08 9.57
C MET A 61 2.84 1.12 9.50
N ARG A 62 4.04 1.55 9.91
CA ARG A 62 5.23 0.68 10.00
C ARG A 62 4.99 -0.51 10.91
N LEU A 63 4.34 -0.31 12.05
CA LEU A 63 4.00 -1.40 12.97
C LEU A 63 3.08 -2.43 12.30
N GLU A 64 2.08 -2.01 11.53
CA GLU A 64 1.22 -2.93 10.77
C GLU A 64 1.98 -3.64 9.64
N VAL A 65 2.82 -2.93 8.89
CA VAL A 65 3.68 -3.51 7.85
C VAL A 65 4.56 -4.62 8.46
N LYS A 66 5.19 -4.35 9.61
CA LYS A 66 5.99 -5.36 10.34
C LYS A 66 5.15 -6.54 10.82
N LYS A 67 3.89 -6.33 11.21
CA LYS A 67 2.98 -7.44 11.56
C LYS A 67 2.66 -8.30 10.33
N VAL A 68 2.36 -7.71 9.17
CA VAL A 68 2.13 -8.46 7.93
C VAL A 68 3.34 -9.31 7.59
N LYS A 69 4.55 -8.74 7.61
CA LYS A 69 5.80 -9.46 7.32
C LYS A 69 6.11 -10.61 8.29
N LYS A 70 5.57 -10.58 9.51
CA LYS A 70 5.66 -11.71 10.46
C LYS A 70 4.68 -12.83 10.12
N LEU A 71 3.59 -12.53 9.43
CA LEU A 71 2.50 -13.46 9.10
C LEU A 71 2.66 -14.09 7.72
N THR A 72 3.32 -13.40 6.78
CA THR A 72 3.51 -13.88 5.41
C THR A 72 4.82 -13.37 4.81
N SER A 73 5.43 -14.19 3.95
CA SER A 73 6.53 -13.80 3.07
C SER A 73 6.06 -13.46 1.65
N LYS A 74 4.75 -13.61 1.36
CA LYS A 74 4.17 -13.32 0.05
C LYS A 74 3.96 -11.81 -0.15
N PRO A 75 3.94 -11.33 -1.40
CA PRO A 75 3.76 -9.91 -1.70
C PRO A 75 2.48 -9.33 -1.10
N PHE A 76 2.58 -8.12 -0.58
CA PHE A 76 1.46 -7.29 -0.14
C PHE A 76 1.76 -5.83 -0.45
N ALA A 77 0.73 -4.99 -0.35
CA ALA A 77 0.82 -3.57 -0.65
C ALA A 77 0.30 -2.71 0.49
N SER A 78 0.52 -1.41 0.36
CA SER A 78 -0.11 -0.38 1.19
C SER A 78 -0.74 0.68 0.31
N THR A 79 -1.83 1.29 0.77
CA THR A 79 -2.27 2.56 0.18
C THR A 79 -1.31 3.68 0.57
N ILE A 80 -1.21 4.68 -0.30
CA ILE A 80 -0.68 6.01 0.05
C ILE A 80 -1.89 6.94 0.11
N MET A 81 -2.04 7.63 1.25
CA MET A 81 -2.97 8.76 1.33
C MET A 81 -2.27 9.97 0.73
N VAL A 82 -2.72 10.41 -0.45
CA VAL A 82 -2.29 11.71 -0.98
C VAL A 82 -3.29 12.75 -0.50
N SER A 83 -2.92 13.46 0.57
CA SER A 83 -3.59 14.68 1.03
C SER A 83 -3.06 15.90 0.27
N GLU A 84 -3.77 17.01 0.33
CA GLU A 84 -3.24 18.32 -0.13
C GLU A 84 -1.93 18.67 0.59
N ASP A 85 -1.78 18.25 1.85
CA ASP A 85 -0.52 18.28 2.57
C ASP A 85 0.36 17.08 2.16
N LEU A 86 1.35 17.33 1.31
CA LEU A 86 2.30 16.32 0.82
C LEU A 86 3.25 15.80 1.90
N SER A 87 3.35 16.43 3.08
CA SER A 87 4.24 15.97 4.16
C SER A 87 3.81 14.61 4.72
N TYR A 88 2.51 14.36 4.84
CA TYR A 88 1.96 13.04 5.19
C TYR A 88 2.35 11.97 4.16
N THR A 89 2.40 12.37 2.90
CA THR A 89 2.71 11.48 1.78
C THR A 89 4.20 11.12 1.78
N SER A 90 5.10 12.06 2.05
CA SER A 90 6.55 11.81 2.02
C SER A 90 7.02 10.84 3.10
N TYR A 91 6.64 11.06 4.37
CA TYR A 91 7.02 10.15 5.47
C TYR A 91 6.50 8.73 5.27
N LEU A 92 5.27 8.59 4.76
CA LEU A 92 4.70 7.28 4.46
C LEU A 92 5.44 6.59 3.32
N ILE A 93 5.78 7.31 2.25
CA ILE A 93 6.56 6.76 1.13
C ILE A 93 7.95 6.31 1.60
N ASP A 94 8.66 7.14 2.36
CA ASP A 94 9.99 6.82 2.87
C ASP A 94 9.97 5.55 3.72
N MET A 95 9.00 5.46 4.64
CA MET A 95 8.80 4.26 5.46
C MET A 95 8.50 3.02 4.60
N LEU A 96 7.64 3.13 3.59
CA LEU A 96 7.31 2.01 2.70
C LEU A 96 8.50 1.55 1.85
N ILE A 97 9.40 2.47 1.47
CA ILE A 97 10.66 2.18 0.79
C ILE A 97 11.61 1.44 1.73
N GLU A 98 11.83 1.95 2.94
CA GLU A 98 12.67 1.30 3.97
C GLU A 98 12.16 -0.11 4.29
N GLU A 99 10.85 -0.27 4.35
CA GLU A 99 10.20 -1.56 4.56
C GLU A 99 10.07 -2.40 3.27
N ASN A 100 10.65 -1.99 2.13
CA ASN A 100 10.68 -2.79 0.90
C ASN A 100 9.30 -3.33 0.48
N ILE A 101 8.27 -2.48 0.50
CA ILE A 101 6.91 -2.89 0.12
C ILE A 101 6.87 -3.35 -1.34
N SER A 102 6.07 -4.37 -1.67
CA SER A 102 6.03 -4.90 -3.04
C SER A 102 5.29 -3.98 -4.02
N ALA A 103 4.26 -3.28 -3.54
CA ALA A 103 3.46 -2.37 -4.34
C ALA A 103 2.78 -1.31 -3.48
N VAL A 104 2.30 -0.24 -4.13
CA VAL A 104 1.45 0.77 -3.50
C VAL A 104 0.21 1.06 -4.34
N LEU A 105 -0.89 1.38 -3.66
CA LEU A 105 -2.09 1.94 -4.29
C LEU A 105 -2.09 3.46 -4.11
N ILE A 106 -2.11 4.20 -5.22
CA ILE A 106 -2.27 5.66 -5.24
C ILE A 106 -3.67 5.97 -5.78
N ASN A 107 -4.43 6.73 -5.00
CA ASN A 107 -5.75 7.21 -5.37
C ASN A 107 -5.68 8.69 -5.77
N GLY A 108 -6.09 8.98 -7.00
CA GLY A 108 -6.47 10.30 -7.45
C GLY A 108 -5.36 11.19 -7.99
N ILE A 109 -4.35 11.51 -7.17
CA ILE A 109 -3.33 12.49 -7.56
C ILE A 109 -2.23 11.84 -8.39
N LEU A 110 -2.01 12.38 -9.59
CA LEU A 110 -0.91 12.02 -10.48
C LEU A 110 0.27 12.97 -10.19
N ASP A 111 1.30 12.46 -9.50
CA ASP A 111 2.52 13.21 -9.21
C ASP A 111 3.74 12.45 -9.75
N GLN A 112 4.45 13.06 -10.70
CA GLN A 112 5.58 12.41 -11.37
C GLN A 112 6.77 12.17 -10.43
N THR A 113 6.98 13.04 -9.44
CA THR A 113 8.05 12.90 -8.45
C THR A 113 7.83 11.68 -7.56
N ILE A 114 6.60 11.50 -7.08
CA ILE A 114 6.19 10.31 -6.32
C ILE A 114 6.37 9.05 -7.16
N PHE A 115 5.91 9.06 -8.41
CA PHE A 115 5.99 7.89 -9.28
C PHE A 115 7.43 7.50 -9.59
N ASN A 116 8.31 8.48 -9.85
CA ASN A 116 9.72 8.22 -10.12
C ASN A 116 10.40 7.64 -8.88
N LYS A 117 10.20 8.26 -7.70
CA LYS A 117 10.77 7.78 -6.43
C LYS A 117 10.38 6.33 -6.12
N LEU A 118 9.12 5.96 -6.33
CA LEU A 118 8.66 4.58 -6.14
C LEU A 118 9.28 3.61 -7.15
N LYS A 119 9.36 3.99 -8.43
CA LYS A 119 9.96 3.17 -9.50
C LYS A 119 11.45 2.96 -9.30
N GLU A 120 12.19 4.00 -8.91
CA GLU A 120 13.63 3.93 -8.60
C GLU A 120 13.93 2.95 -7.45
N ASN A 121 12.97 2.75 -6.55
CA ASN A 121 13.04 1.79 -5.44
C ASN A 121 12.36 0.44 -5.76
N ASN A 122 12.07 0.15 -7.03
CA ASN A 122 11.45 -1.09 -7.50
C ASN A 122 10.05 -1.39 -6.93
N ILE A 123 9.32 -0.36 -6.49
CA ILE A 123 7.97 -0.48 -5.96
C ILE A 123 6.96 -0.39 -7.12
N LYS A 124 6.07 -1.38 -7.21
CA LYS A 124 5.01 -1.41 -8.23
C LYS A 124 3.90 -0.43 -7.87
N ILE A 125 3.34 0.24 -8.87
CA ILE A 125 2.31 1.26 -8.65
C ILE A 125 0.99 0.76 -9.23
N ILE A 126 -0.04 0.70 -8.38
CA ILE A 126 -1.43 0.57 -8.79
C ILE A 126 -2.02 1.98 -8.68
N PHE A 127 -2.40 2.57 -9.81
CA PHE A 127 -2.96 3.91 -9.83
C PHE A 127 -4.45 3.87 -10.16
N ARG A 128 -5.26 4.49 -9.31
CA ARG A 128 -6.69 4.69 -9.55
C ARG A 128 -6.96 6.19 -9.72
N PRO A 129 -7.18 6.70 -10.94
CA PRO A 129 -7.54 8.11 -11.14
C PRO A 129 -8.90 8.43 -10.51
N LEU A 130 -9.13 9.69 -10.13
CA LEU A 130 -10.47 10.15 -9.70
C LEU A 130 -11.45 10.10 -10.87
N THR A 131 -10.99 10.46 -12.06
CA THR A 131 -11.78 10.51 -13.29
C THR A 131 -11.13 9.62 -14.36
N PRO A 132 -11.81 8.58 -14.85
CA PRO A 132 -11.22 7.59 -15.77
C PRO A 132 -11.03 8.07 -17.22
N TYR A 133 -11.27 9.35 -17.53
CA TYR A 133 -11.36 9.87 -18.91
C TYR A 133 -10.40 11.03 -19.25
N ASN A 134 -9.40 11.31 -18.41
CA ASN A 134 -8.39 12.33 -18.72
C ASN A 134 -7.07 11.68 -19.12
#